data_AF-A0A6V7USY0-F1
#
_entry.id   AF-A0A6V7USY0-F1
#
_cell.length_a   1.000
_cell.length_b   1.000
_cell.length_c   1.000
_cell.angle_alpha   90.00
_cell.angle_beta   90.00
_cell.angle_gamma   90.00
#
_symmetry.space_group_name_H-M   'P 1'
#
loop_
_entity.id
_entity.type
_entity.pdbx_description
1 polymer ?
#
loop_
_entity_poly.entity_id
_entity_poly.type
_entity_poly.pdbx_seq_one_letter_code
_entity_poly.pdbx_strand_id
1 'polypeptide(L)'
;MFTNFKLLNPLVFKGFNCRNVSTPTSSKGGPTNFYKQTSSTPPFSQSPAYFGRDRSYDPSLLIPAYIPSYYDSQRFLRIRKFFIWSGIIPLIVYGYFREERDVDELWESDQRLIIVNSRKQQTLDLIKTFKQTGRNTRELELQMIELLAKEAEIRNVIQKEKQKNNKNKQMEKKKEDKKEVKEENDQQNKNSQKGWFW
;
A
#
# COMPACT_ATOMS: atom_id res chain seq x y z
N MET A 1 23.64 13.05 28.24
CA MET A 1 24.59 13.03 27.11
C MET A 1 23.94 12.29 25.95
N PHE A 2 23.32 13.00 25.01
CA PHE A 2 23.02 12.48 23.67
C PHE A 2 23.02 13.67 22.69
N THR A 3 23.51 13.39 21.50
CA THR A 3 24.29 14.28 20.64
C THR A 3 23.47 15.02 19.60
N ASN A 4 23.94 16.22 19.26
CA ASN A 4 23.55 17.07 18.15
C ASN A 4 23.38 16.31 16.82
N PHE A 5 22.17 16.28 16.27
CA PHE A 5 21.95 15.94 14.86
C PHE A 5 22.11 17.22 14.01
N LYS A 6 23.29 17.35 13.42
CA LYS A 6 23.59 18.32 12.37
C LYS A 6 22.66 18.09 11.18
N LEU A 7 21.97 19.17 10.81
CA LEU A 7 21.29 19.38 9.53
C LEU A 7 22.18 18.93 8.36
N LEU A 8 21.75 17.86 7.69
CA LEU A 8 22.29 17.43 6.41
C LEU A 8 21.55 18.19 5.30
N ASN A 9 22.32 18.94 4.53
CA ASN A 9 21.94 19.62 3.30
C ASN A 9 21.11 18.72 2.38
N PRO A 10 19.96 19.17 1.84
CA PRO A 10 19.35 18.49 0.71
C PRO A 10 20.23 18.69 -0.53
N LEU A 11 20.62 17.54 -1.07
CA LEU A 11 21.38 17.37 -2.30
C LEU A 11 20.85 18.24 -3.43
N VAL A 12 21.78 19.06 -3.93
CA VAL A 12 21.78 19.72 -5.23
C VAL A 12 21.39 18.72 -6.32
N PHE A 13 20.20 18.92 -6.90
CA PHE A 13 19.80 18.31 -8.16
C PHE A 13 20.75 18.79 -9.27
N LYS A 14 21.83 18.05 -9.50
CA LYS A 14 22.63 18.20 -10.72
C LYS A 14 21.77 17.77 -11.89
N GLY A 15 21.40 18.75 -12.71
CA GLY A 15 20.59 18.60 -13.91
C GLY A 15 21.07 17.43 -14.76
N PHE A 16 20.13 16.60 -15.17
CA PHE A 16 20.33 15.62 -16.22
C PHE A 16 20.73 16.37 -17.49
N ASN A 17 21.98 16.20 -17.87
CA ASN A 17 22.53 16.63 -19.15
C ASN A 17 21.83 15.79 -20.23
N CYS A 18 20.79 16.34 -20.84
CA CYS A 18 20.14 15.78 -22.02
C CYS A 18 21.11 15.87 -23.21
N ARG A 19 22.04 14.93 -23.29
CA ARG A 19 22.89 14.75 -24.45
C ARG A 19 22.03 14.17 -25.58
N ASN A 20 21.82 15.00 -26.59
CA ASN A 20 21.17 14.70 -27.87
C ASN A 20 21.48 13.28 -28.34
N VAL A 21 20.47 12.41 -28.32
CA VAL A 21 20.46 11.17 -29.09
C VAL A 21 20.16 11.59 -30.53
N SER A 22 21.21 11.79 -31.32
CA SER A 22 21.11 11.86 -32.77
C SER A 22 20.63 10.50 -33.28
N THR A 23 19.38 10.44 -33.70
CA THR A 23 18.88 9.33 -34.52
C THR A 23 19.71 9.29 -35.81
N PRO A 24 20.29 8.15 -36.21
CA PRO A 24 20.87 8.02 -37.53
C PRO A 24 19.73 8.04 -38.54
N THR A 25 19.52 9.20 -39.17
CA THR A 25 18.76 9.31 -40.41
C THR A 25 19.45 8.41 -41.43
N SER A 26 18.72 7.39 -41.88
CA SER A 26 19.04 6.56 -43.03
C SER A 26 19.34 7.48 -44.23
N SER A 27 20.63 7.73 -44.48
CA SER A 27 21.06 8.38 -45.71
C SER A 27 21.07 7.32 -46.81
N LYS A 28 20.28 7.59 -47.84
CA LYS A 28 20.50 7.03 -49.18
C LYS A 28 21.88 7.49 -49.63
N GLY A 29 22.89 6.65 -49.42
CA GLY A 29 24.24 6.81 -49.93
C GLY A 29 24.63 5.52 -50.64
N GLY A 30 24.89 5.62 -51.95
CA GLY A 30 25.27 4.50 -52.80
C GLY A 30 26.63 3.88 -52.43
N PRO A 31 27.02 2.81 -53.14
CA PRO A 31 28.15 1.99 -52.77
C PRO A 31 29.46 2.63 -53.21
N THR A 32 30.40 2.75 -52.28
CA THR A 32 31.83 2.84 -52.62
C THR A 32 32.56 1.88 -51.72
N ASN A 33 32.93 0.71 -52.25
CA ASN A 33 34.17 0.06 -51.86
C ASN A 33 34.71 -0.73 -53.05
N PHE A 34 35.87 -0.24 -53.49
CA PHE A 34 36.71 -0.79 -54.53
C PHE A 34 37.08 -2.24 -54.21
N TYR A 35 36.82 -3.08 -55.19
CA TYR A 35 37.18 -4.48 -55.25
C TYR A 35 38.69 -4.62 -55.39
N LYS A 36 39.38 -5.09 -54.34
CA LYS A 36 40.68 -5.74 -54.49
C LYS A 36 40.40 -7.23 -54.72
N GLN A 37 40.15 -7.59 -55.97
CA GLN A 37 39.95 -8.97 -56.43
C GLN A 37 41.29 -9.72 -56.37
N THR A 38 41.48 -10.54 -55.34
CA THR A 38 42.48 -11.61 -55.33
C THR A 38 41.86 -12.88 -54.77
N SER A 39 41.02 -13.53 -55.57
CA SER A 39 40.74 -14.98 -55.59
C SER A 39 39.53 -15.23 -56.49
N SER A 40 39.58 -16.34 -57.22
CA SER A 40 38.76 -16.70 -58.39
C SER A 40 37.26 -16.98 -58.11
N THR A 41 36.64 -16.33 -57.13
CA THR A 41 35.22 -16.55 -56.78
C THR A 41 34.41 -15.25 -56.87
N PRO A 42 33.23 -15.26 -57.51
CA PRO A 42 32.41 -14.06 -57.63
C PRO A 42 31.91 -13.59 -56.25
N PRO A 43 31.77 -12.26 -56.02
CA PRO A 43 31.39 -11.71 -54.71
C PRO A 43 30.03 -12.20 -54.20
N PHE A 44 29.17 -12.70 -55.09
CA PHE A 44 27.88 -13.28 -54.75
C PHE A 44 27.98 -14.58 -53.93
N SER A 45 29.05 -15.37 -54.12
CA SER A 45 29.22 -16.66 -53.43
C SER A 45 29.64 -16.53 -51.97
N GLN A 46 29.91 -15.33 -51.48
CA GLN A 46 30.19 -15.03 -50.07
C GLN A 46 28.96 -14.49 -49.32
N SER A 47 27.85 -14.24 -50.02
CA SER A 47 26.64 -13.75 -49.38
C SER A 47 25.96 -14.88 -48.57
N PRO A 48 25.38 -14.59 -47.39
CA PRO A 48 24.66 -15.59 -46.59
C PRO A 48 23.41 -16.13 -47.30
N ALA A 49 22.95 -15.48 -48.37
CA ALA A 49 21.86 -15.96 -49.22
C ALA A 49 22.30 -17.09 -50.19
N TYR A 50 23.60 -17.20 -50.49
CA TYR A 50 24.13 -18.21 -51.42
C TYR A 50 24.19 -19.60 -50.76
N PHE A 51 24.56 -19.65 -49.48
CA PHE A 51 24.49 -20.87 -48.69
C PHE A 51 23.06 -20.98 -48.14
N GLY A 52 22.19 -21.64 -48.89
CA GLY A 52 20.87 -22.03 -48.40
C GLY A 52 20.97 -22.72 -47.03
N ARG A 53 19.85 -22.77 -46.31
CA ARG A 53 19.68 -23.19 -44.90
C ARG A 53 20.44 -24.45 -44.45
N ASP A 54 20.90 -25.27 -45.40
CA ASP A 54 21.44 -26.60 -45.18
C ASP A 54 22.97 -26.71 -45.47
N ARG A 55 23.67 -25.59 -45.80
CA ARG A 55 25.10 -25.61 -46.18
C ARG A 55 26.03 -24.65 -45.42
N SER A 56 25.75 -24.37 -44.16
CA SER A 56 26.60 -23.49 -43.32
C SER A 56 27.39 -24.31 -42.28
N TYR A 57 28.61 -24.75 -42.61
CA TYR A 57 29.54 -25.36 -41.64
C TYR A 57 30.72 -24.41 -41.35
N ASP A 58 30.41 -23.12 -41.13
CA ASP A 58 31.35 -22.15 -40.59
C ASP A 58 30.76 -21.53 -39.31
N PRO A 59 31.33 -21.81 -38.12
CA PRO A 59 30.77 -21.36 -36.85
C PRO A 59 30.87 -19.84 -36.61
N SER A 60 31.58 -19.11 -37.47
CA SER A 60 31.76 -17.66 -37.41
C SER A 60 30.63 -16.87 -38.10
N LEU A 61 29.82 -17.52 -38.94
CA LEU A 61 28.71 -16.90 -39.70
C LEU A 61 27.32 -17.29 -39.17
N LEU A 62 27.26 -18.06 -38.09
CA LEU A 62 26.03 -18.41 -37.38
C LEU A 62 25.48 -17.16 -36.68
N ILE A 63 24.55 -16.49 -37.33
CA ILE A 63 23.69 -15.49 -36.69
C ILE A 63 22.98 -16.20 -35.53
N PRO A 64 23.09 -15.73 -34.27
CA PRO A 64 22.47 -16.40 -33.14
C PRO A 64 20.96 -16.46 -33.36
N ALA A 65 20.37 -17.66 -33.24
CA ALA A 65 18.94 -17.87 -33.38
C ALA A 65 18.10 -17.06 -32.38
N TYR A 66 18.73 -16.58 -31.30
CA TYR A 66 18.12 -15.72 -30.30
C TYR A 66 18.91 -14.43 -30.15
N ILE A 67 18.28 -13.31 -30.50
CA ILE A 67 18.79 -11.97 -30.20
C ILE A 67 18.21 -11.59 -28.83
N PRO A 68 19.01 -11.57 -27.75
CA PRO A 68 18.48 -11.29 -26.42
C PRO A 68 17.83 -9.91 -26.40
N SER A 69 16.57 -9.88 -25.97
CA SER A 69 15.82 -8.63 -25.86
C SER A 69 16.33 -7.82 -24.67
N TYR A 70 16.12 -6.51 -24.68
CA TYR A 70 16.46 -5.62 -23.57
C TYR A 70 15.89 -6.12 -22.21
N TYR A 71 14.71 -6.73 -22.24
CA TYR A 71 14.00 -7.24 -21.08
C TYR A 71 14.60 -8.52 -20.49
N ASP A 72 15.41 -9.25 -21.25
CA ASP A 72 16.15 -10.43 -20.77
C ASP A 72 17.51 -10.09 -20.18
N SER A 73 17.94 -8.83 -20.32
CA SER A 73 19.21 -8.41 -19.76
C SER A 73 19.21 -8.52 -18.23
N GLN A 74 20.31 -9.03 -17.66
CA GLN A 74 20.46 -9.09 -16.20
C GLN A 74 20.34 -7.72 -15.52
N ARG A 75 20.66 -6.64 -16.25
CA ARG A 75 20.49 -5.26 -15.80
C ARG A 75 19.01 -4.91 -15.60
N PHE A 76 18.14 -5.26 -16.55
CA PHE A 76 16.71 -5.02 -16.43
C PHE A 76 16.10 -5.83 -15.29
N LEU A 77 16.45 -7.12 -15.18
CA LEU A 77 15.98 -7.98 -14.09
C LEU A 77 16.38 -7.44 -12.71
N ARG A 78 17.60 -6.89 -12.58
CA ARG A 78 18.07 -6.27 -11.33
C ARG A 78 17.25 -5.03 -10.99
N ILE A 79 17.05 -4.13 -11.95
CA ILE A 79 16.25 -2.90 -11.76
C ILE A 79 14.81 -3.24 -11.40
N ARG A 80 14.18 -4.21 -12.09
CA ARG A 80 12.82 -4.66 -11.80
C ARG A 80 12.69 -5.20 -10.38
N LYS A 81 13.65 -6.01 -9.91
CA LYS A 81 13.66 -6.52 -8.52
C LYS A 81 13.77 -5.37 -7.52
N PHE A 82 14.63 -4.38 -7.75
CA PHE A 82 14.73 -3.21 -6.89
C PHE A 82 13.40 -2.45 -6.77
N PHE A 83 12.66 -2.25 -7.87
CA PHE A 83 11.34 -1.61 -7.82
C PHE A 83 10.32 -2.43 -7.01
N ILE A 84 10.32 -3.75 -7.16
CA ILE A 84 9.44 -4.65 -6.39
C ILE A 84 9.76 -4.56 -4.89
N TRP A 85 11.04 -4.69 -4.52
CA TRP A 85 11.47 -4.58 -3.12
C TRP A 85 11.25 -3.18 -2.55
N SER A 86 11.47 -2.13 -3.34
CA SER A 86 11.22 -0.74 -2.97
C SER A 86 9.76 -0.47 -2.63
N GLY A 87 8.81 -1.19 -3.24
CA GLY A 87 7.39 -1.11 -2.86
C GLY A 87 7.04 -1.92 -1.61
N ILE A 88 7.67 -3.09 -1.42
CA ILE A 88 7.35 -4.03 -0.33
C ILE A 88 7.96 -3.58 1.01
N ILE A 89 9.21 -3.13 1.00
CA ILE A 89 9.93 -2.69 2.22
C ILE A 89 9.17 -1.61 3.00
N PRO A 90 8.70 -0.49 2.40
CA PRO A 90 7.98 0.53 3.15
C PRO A 90 6.64 0.02 3.69
N LEU A 91 6.01 -0.97 3.06
CA LEU A 91 4.77 -1.56 3.55
C LEU A 91 5.01 -2.38 4.83
N ILE A 92 6.11 -3.14 4.87
CA ILE A 92 6.53 -3.91 6.05
C ILE A 92 6.96 -2.97 7.18
N VAL A 93 7.74 -1.93 6.85
CA VAL A 93 8.17 -0.92 7.83
C VAL A 93 6.95 -0.17 8.39
N TYR A 94 6.00 0.22 7.54
CA TYR A 94 4.76 0.83 7.97
C TYR A 94 3.96 -0.10 8.89
N GLY A 95 3.87 -1.40 8.57
CA GLY A 95 3.22 -2.38 9.43
C GLY A 95 3.94 -2.58 10.78
N TYR A 96 5.27 -2.57 10.80
CA TYR A 96 6.08 -2.78 12.01
C TYR A 96 6.10 -1.56 12.95
N PHE A 97 6.14 -0.35 12.40
CA PHE A 97 6.02 0.90 13.17
C PHE A 97 4.57 1.28 13.47
N ARG A 98 3.59 0.47 13.03
CA ARG A 98 2.18 0.67 13.37
C ARG A 98 1.98 0.24 14.81
N GLU A 99 1.90 1.19 15.73
CA GLU A 99 1.37 0.92 17.06
C GLU A 99 -0.08 0.45 16.92
N GLU A 100 -0.32 -0.85 17.10
CA GLU A 100 -1.61 -1.51 16.86
C GLU A 100 -2.74 -0.90 17.72
N ARG A 101 -2.41 -0.35 18.89
CA ARG A 101 -3.42 0.11 19.86
C ARG A 101 -4.12 1.40 19.45
N ASP A 102 -3.42 2.35 18.83
CA ASP A 102 -3.97 3.68 18.61
C ASP A 102 -5.02 3.69 17.50
N VAL A 103 -4.79 2.92 16.44
CA VAL A 103 -5.72 2.88 15.30
C VAL A 103 -6.94 2.06 15.66
N ASP A 104 -6.79 0.90 16.29
CA ASP A 104 -7.95 0.06 16.64
C ASP A 104 -8.87 0.78 17.64
N GLU A 105 -8.31 1.54 18.59
CA GLU A 105 -9.09 2.39 19.51
C GLU A 105 -9.78 3.56 18.77
N LEU A 106 -9.12 4.19 17.78
CA LEU A 106 -9.71 5.22 16.94
C LEU A 106 -10.91 4.69 16.12
N TRP A 107 -10.86 3.44 15.67
CA TRP A 107 -11.94 2.83 14.89
C TRP A 107 -13.12 2.37 15.77
N GLU A 108 -12.85 1.96 17.02
CA GLU A 108 -13.90 1.58 17.98
C GLU A 108 -14.54 2.80 18.69
N SER A 109 -13.82 3.92 18.76
CA SER A 109 -14.31 5.13 19.41
C SER A 109 -15.38 5.87 18.61
N ASP A 110 -16.31 6.53 19.32
CA ASP A 110 -17.34 7.35 18.68
C ASP A 110 -16.70 8.57 18.01
N GLN A 111 -16.96 8.75 16.71
CA GLN A 111 -16.50 9.88 15.90
C GLN A 111 -16.78 11.24 16.56
N ARG A 112 -17.92 11.36 17.26
CA ARG A 112 -18.29 12.58 17.99
C ARG A 112 -17.29 12.91 19.09
N LEU A 113 -16.79 11.89 19.80
CA LEU A 113 -15.82 12.05 20.88
C LEU A 113 -14.44 12.43 20.32
N ILE A 114 -14.03 11.84 19.20
CA ILE A 114 -12.76 12.15 18.51
C ILE A 114 -12.72 13.63 18.10
N ILE A 115 -13.82 14.15 17.53
CA ILE A 115 -13.91 15.56 17.10
C ILE A 115 -13.80 16.51 18.30
N VAL A 116 -14.45 16.20 19.42
CA VAL A 116 -14.37 17.04 20.63
C VAL A 116 -12.97 16.99 21.23
N ASN A 117 -12.35 15.80 21.28
CA ASN A 117 -11.00 15.66 21.83
C ASN A 117 -9.93 16.36 20.98
N SER A 118 -10.03 16.28 19.65
CA SER A 118 -9.10 17.00 18.76
C SER A 118 -9.22 18.52 18.91
N ARG A 119 -10.46 19.05 19.00
CA ARG A 119 -10.69 20.47 19.29
C ARG A 119 -10.14 20.89 20.65
N LYS A 120 -10.29 20.05 21.68
CA LYS A 120 -9.73 20.28 23.01
C LYS A 120 -8.21 20.43 23.00
N GLN A 121 -7.51 19.56 22.26
CA GLN A 121 -6.06 19.66 22.09
C GLN A 121 -5.66 20.95 21.36
N GLN A 122 -6.35 21.29 20.27
CA GLN A 122 -6.12 22.54 19.55
C GLN A 122 -6.32 23.77 20.45
N THR A 123 -7.40 23.81 21.24
CA THR A 123 -7.65 24.90 22.20
C THR A 123 -6.57 24.97 23.28
N LEU A 124 -6.06 23.84 23.78
CA LEU A 124 -4.93 23.84 24.73
C LEU A 124 -3.66 24.43 24.13
N ASP A 125 -3.35 24.09 22.89
CA ASP A 125 -2.15 24.59 22.23
C ASP A 125 -2.29 26.09 21.91
N LEU A 126 -3.49 26.54 21.54
CA LEU A 126 -3.81 27.97 21.45
C LEU A 126 -3.67 28.67 22.80
N ILE A 127 -4.13 28.07 23.91
CA ILE A 127 -3.94 28.66 25.25
C ILE A 127 -2.44 28.77 25.58
N LYS A 128 -1.64 27.74 25.30
CA LYS A 128 -0.19 27.77 25.56
C LYS A 128 0.48 28.89 24.76
N THR A 129 0.17 29.02 23.47
CA THR A 129 0.74 30.06 22.60
C THR A 129 0.28 31.46 22.99
N PHE A 130 -0.99 31.64 23.39
CA PHE A 130 -1.51 32.92 23.89
C PHE A 130 -0.88 33.32 25.23
N LYS A 131 -0.65 32.36 26.15
CA LYS A 131 0.08 32.60 27.40
C LYS A 131 1.52 33.03 27.14
N GLN A 132 2.21 32.38 26.21
CA GLN A 132 3.58 32.74 25.82
C GLN A 132 3.66 34.14 25.18
N THR A 133 2.62 34.55 24.46
CA THR A 133 2.54 35.88 23.81
C THR A 133 1.92 36.96 24.70
N GLY A 134 1.57 36.65 25.95
CA GLY A 134 1.01 37.60 26.91
C GLY A 134 -0.40 38.10 26.56
N ARG A 135 -1.15 37.37 25.74
CA ARG A 135 -2.53 37.72 25.35
C ARG A 135 -3.55 37.12 26.32
N ASN A 136 -4.71 37.77 26.43
CA ASN A 136 -5.81 37.27 27.26
C ASN A 136 -6.33 35.91 26.76
N THR A 137 -6.42 34.92 27.67
CA THR A 137 -6.86 33.54 27.37
C THR A 137 -8.32 33.25 27.73
N ARG A 138 -9.04 34.23 28.29
CA ARG A 138 -10.38 34.03 28.86
C ARG A 138 -11.39 33.44 27.88
N GLU A 139 -11.35 33.87 26.62
CA GLU A 139 -12.25 33.34 25.58
C GLU A 139 -11.94 31.88 25.25
N LEU A 140 -10.66 31.50 25.18
CA LEU A 140 -10.23 30.12 24.92
C LEU A 140 -10.55 29.21 26.10
N GLU A 141 -10.48 29.72 27.32
CA GLU A 141 -10.88 28.99 28.53
C GLU A 141 -12.40 28.72 28.57
N LEU A 142 -13.21 29.68 28.13
CA LEU A 142 -14.66 29.47 27.98
C LEU A 142 -14.97 28.42 26.91
N GLN A 143 -14.30 28.48 25.75
CA GLN A 143 -14.44 27.45 24.71
C GLN A 143 -14.04 26.07 25.22
N MET A 144 -12.99 25.99 26.05
CA MET A 144 -12.58 24.73 26.69
C MET A 144 -13.68 24.17 27.59
N ILE A 145 -14.32 25.02 28.41
CA ILE A 145 -15.42 24.60 29.30
C ILE A 145 -16.62 24.09 28.47
N GLU A 146 -16.96 24.77 27.38
CA GLU A 146 -18.04 24.35 26.48
C GLU A 146 -17.73 22.97 25.85
N LEU A 147 -16.50 22.76 25.40
CA LEU A 147 -16.06 21.48 24.85
C LEU A 147 -16.12 20.36 25.90
N LEU A 148 -15.76 20.64 27.16
CA LEU A 148 -15.89 19.69 28.26
C LEU A 148 -17.35 19.30 28.53
N ALA A 149 -18.27 20.26 28.50
CA ALA A 149 -19.70 19.98 28.64
C ALA A 149 -20.22 19.06 27.53
N LYS A 150 -19.83 19.34 26.27
CA LYS A 150 -20.18 18.49 25.11
C LYS A 150 -19.58 17.09 25.23
N GLU A 151 -18.33 16.98 25.68
CA GLU A 151 -17.68 15.69 25.92
C GLU A 151 -18.47 14.84 26.93
N ALA A 152 -18.90 15.45 28.04
CA ALA A 152 -19.68 14.78 29.07
C ALA A 152 -21.06 14.34 28.55
N GLU A 153 -21.73 15.16 27.76
CA GLU A 153 -23.01 14.81 27.14
C GLU A 153 -22.88 13.61 26.20
N ILE A 154 -21.88 13.62 25.32
CA ILE A 154 -21.62 12.52 24.37
C ILE A 154 -21.31 11.23 25.15
N ARG A 155 -20.46 11.27 26.18
CA ARG A 155 -20.16 10.11 27.02
C ARG A 155 -21.42 9.54 27.68
N ASN A 156 -22.32 10.39 28.15
CA ASN A 156 -23.59 9.96 28.72
C ASN A 156 -24.51 9.27 27.69
N VAL A 157 -24.56 9.78 26.46
CA VAL A 157 -25.33 9.15 25.37
C VAL A 157 -24.75 7.78 25.03
N ILE A 158 -23.43 7.68 24.84
CA ILE A 158 -22.74 6.42 24.54
C ILE A 158 -22.99 5.38 25.65
N GLN A 159 -22.93 5.78 26.92
CA GLN A 159 -23.23 4.89 28.04
C GLN A 159 -24.67 4.37 28.01
N LYS A 160 -25.64 5.24 27.71
CA LYS A 160 -27.05 4.85 27.59
C LYS A 160 -27.26 3.87 26.43
N GLU A 161 -26.60 4.08 25.29
CA GLU A 161 -26.67 3.17 24.14
C GLU A 161 -26.05 1.81 24.44
N LYS A 162 -24.86 1.77 25.08
CA LYS A 162 -24.24 0.52 25.53
C LYS A 162 -25.14 -0.27 26.48
N GLN A 163 -25.79 0.41 27.43
CA GLN A 163 -26.74 -0.23 28.34
C GLN A 163 -27.97 -0.80 27.61
N LYS A 164 -28.54 -0.06 26.66
CA LYS A 164 -29.67 -0.55 25.84
C LYS A 164 -29.28 -1.77 25.00
N ASN A 165 -28.12 -1.72 24.35
CA ASN A 165 -27.63 -2.83 23.53
C ASN A 165 -27.39 -4.09 24.38
N ASN A 166 -26.84 -3.94 25.58
CA ASN A 166 -26.66 -5.07 26.50
C ASN A 166 -27.99 -5.66 26.97
N LYS A 167 -28.99 -4.82 27.28
CA LYS A 167 -30.34 -5.29 27.63
C LYS A 167 -31.01 -6.05 26.49
N ASN A 168 -30.89 -5.55 25.26
CA ASN A 168 -31.45 -6.22 24.08
C ASN A 168 -30.80 -7.58 23.85
N LYS A 169 -29.46 -7.66 23.91
CA LYS A 169 -28.72 -8.93 23.82
C LYS A 169 -29.15 -9.94 24.90
N GLN A 170 -29.39 -9.49 26.13
CA GLN A 170 -29.89 -10.37 27.19
C GLN A 170 -31.32 -10.85 26.93
N MET A 171 -32.19 -10.00 26.38
CA MET A 171 -33.55 -10.41 26.03
C MET A 171 -33.58 -11.39 24.85
N GLU A 172 -32.71 -11.21 23.86
CA GLU A 172 -32.56 -12.14 22.74
C GLU A 172 -32.10 -13.51 23.22
N LYS A 173 -31.04 -13.58 24.02
CA LYS A 173 -30.59 -14.84 24.65
C LYS A 173 -31.70 -15.54 25.43
N LYS A 174 -32.42 -14.80 26.28
CA LYS A 174 -33.57 -15.36 27.03
C LYS A 174 -34.71 -15.87 26.14
N LYS A 175 -34.88 -15.31 24.93
CA LYS A 175 -35.88 -15.79 23.97
C LYS A 175 -35.40 -17.05 23.28
N GLU A 176 -34.12 -17.15 22.97
CA GLU A 176 -33.49 -18.36 22.42
C GLU A 176 -33.56 -19.51 23.43
N ASP A 177 -33.11 -19.29 24.67
CA ASP A 177 -33.17 -20.31 25.74
C ASP A 177 -34.62 -20.81 25.95
N LYS A 178 -35.61 -19.92 25.91
CA LYS A 178 -37.04 -20.30 26.04
C LYS A 178 -37.56 -21.09 24.84
N LYS A 179 -37.04 -20.86 23.64
CA LYS A 179 -37.42 -21.64 22.45
C LYS A 179 -36.84 -23.04 22.55
N GLU A 180 -35.57 -23.18 22.94
CA GLU A 180 -34.90 -24.47 23.12
C GLU A 180 -35.63 -25.33 24.17
N VAL A 181 -35.92 -24.76 25.35
CA VAL A 181 -36.68 -25.46 26.41
C VAL A 181 -38.09 -25.87 25.94
N LYS A 182 -38.74 -25.06 25.11
CA LYS A 182 -40.06 -25.42 24.56
C LYS A 182 -39.96 -26.57 23.56
N GLU A 183 -38.96 -26.54 22.68
CA GLU A 183 -38.71 -27.62 21.71
C GLU A 183 -38.37 -28.94 22.40
N GLU A 184 -37.56 -28.92 23.47
CA GLU A 184 -37.26 -30.12 24.27
C GLU A 184 -38.52 -30.71 24.94
N ASN A 185 -39.36 -29.87 25.55
CA ASN A 185 -40.62 -30.32 26.17
C ASN A 185 -41.60 -30.90 25.13
N ASP A 186 -41.72 -30.26 23.96
CA ASP A 186 -42.57 -30.75 22.87
C ASP A 186 -42.08 -32.10 22.32
N GLN A 187 -40.76 -32.34 22.29
CA GLN A 187 -40.18 -33.63 21.93
C GLN A 187 -40.45 -34.72 22.99
N GLN A 188 -40.29 -34.41 24.28
CA GLN A 188 -40.56 -35.35 25.37
C GLN A 188 -42.04 -35.77 25.40
N ASN A 189 -42.97 -34.84 25.21
CA ASN A 189 -44.40 -35.15 25.22
C ASN A 189 -44.80 -36.07 24.05
N LYS A 190 -44.25 -35.83 22.85
CA LYS A 190 -44.42 -36.73 21.69
C LYS A 190 -43.88 -38.13 21.94
N ASN A 191 -42.76 -38.26 22.64
CA ASN A 191 -42.18 -39.56 22.97
C ASN A 191 -43.00 -40.29 24.06
N SER A 192 -43.54 -39.56 25.05
CA SER A 192 -44.42 -40.13 26.07
C SER A 192 -45.72 -40.69 25.49
N GLN A 193 -46.38 -39.96 24.57
CA GLN A 193 -47.60 -40.45 23.90
C GLN A 193 -47.37 -41.71 23.07
N LYS A 194 -46.21 -41.86 22.44
CA LYS A 194 -45.88 -43.07 21.66
C LYS A 194 -45.65 -44.30 22.55
N GLY A 195 -45.19 -44.12 23.79
CA GLY A 195 -44.98 -45.22 24.75
C GLY A 195 -46.27 -45.77 25.37
N TRP A 196 -47.38 -45.05 25.29
CA TRP A 196 -48.69 -45.50 25.80
C TRP A 196 -49.50 -46.35 24.81
N PHE A 197 -49.07 -46.40 23.54
CA PHE A 197 -49.78 -47.12 22.47
C PHE A 197 -49.19 -48.52 22.18
N TRP A 198 -48.30 -49.01 23.05
CA TRP A 198 -47.73 -50.37 23.07
C TRP A 198 -48.04 -51.03 24.41
#